data_AF-A0A4W5PSU6-F1
#
_entry.id   AF-A0A4W5PSU6-F1
#
_cell.length_a   1.000
_cell.length_b   1.000
_cell.length_c   1.000
_cell.angle_alpha   90.00
_cell.angle_beta   90.00
_cell.angle_gamma   90.00
#
_symmetry.space_group_name_H-M   'P 1'
#
loop_
_entity.id
_entity.type
_entity.pdbx_description
1 polymer ?
#
loop_
_entity_poly.entity_id
_entity_poly.type
_entity_poly.pdbx_seq_one_letter_code
_entity_poly.pdbx_strand_id
1 'polypeptide(L)'
;MAEAHQAVAFQFTITPEGIDLRLSYQALSQIYLSGLRSWKKRISRMRNRVIKGVYPASPSSWLFVVIAILATMYMRSDPSMGLIAKIQEHLPVSSLFLSVQGQTMLSVLVFSTLLWLSLILTLRFCLKLLLSYHRWMFEQHGRISTTTKVWVTLVRLLSGRKPLLYSYQTSLPCLPVPPIKDTLERYLESVRPLLSGPGFQRMTVLAAQFENSLGNRLQRYLKLKALWATNYVSDWWEEYIYLRGRGPIMVNSNYYGMDFLYVTPTSIQAARAGNTITALLLYRRKVNSEQLTPSRVPGTVIPLCAAQCERMFNTTRTPGEETDVLQHWQDSEFVAVYHRGRYFRLWVYKAGRLLSPREMEYQIQRILDDPSPPGPGEDRLGALTAGDRVPWCTVRKQYFSSGVNKRSLDCIERAAFFVTLDDEEQGMMGEDPVGNLDRYAKSLLHGKCYDRWFDKSFSVVVYKNGKNGLNAEHSWADAPTVAHLWEFTLATDAFQLGYTEDGHCKGEVERSLPPPQRLTWDIPVEVRVLCVCIVP
;
A
#
# COMPACT_ATOMS: atom_id res chain seq x y z
N MET A 1 -11.88 17.26 0.47
CA MET A 1 -12.17 17.80 1.82
C MET A 1 -11.78 19.27 1.98
N ALA A 2 -10.93 19.85 1.11
CA ALA A 2 -10.78 21.31 1.07
C ALA A 2 -12.14 22.02 0.86
N GLU A 3 -13.00 21.48 -0.02
CA GLU A 3 -14.31 22.06 -0.35
C GLU A 3 -15.32 22.07 0.81
N ALA A 4 -15.38 21.02 1.63
CA ALA A 4 -16.32 20.95 2.76
C ALA A 4 -15.91 21.86 3.94
N HIS A 5 -14.61 22.02 4.18
CA HIS A 5 -14.11 23.00 5.16
C HIS A 5 -14.15 24.43 4.61
N GLN A 6 -14.01 24.62 3.29
CA GLN A 6 -14.25 25.91 2.64
C GLN A 6 -15.70 26.38 2.80
N ALA A 7 -16.69 25.48 2.64
CA ALA A 7 -18.11 25.83 2.79
C ALA A 7 -18.50 26.29 4.22
N VAL A 8 -17.76 25.87 5.26
CA VAL A 8 -17.97 26.32 6.65
C VAL A 8 -17.13 27.56 6.98
N ALA A 9 -16.01 27.79 6.27
CA ALA A 9 -15.19 28.98 6.42
C ALA A 9 -15.85 30.24 5.83
N PHE A 10 -16.72 30.06 4.84
CA PHE A 10 -17.46 31.10 4.15
C PHE A 10 -18.97 30.79 4.24
N GLN A 11 -19.62 31.17 5.35
CA GLN A 11 -21.07 31.27 5.36
C GLN A 11 -21.46 32.58 4.68
N PHE A 12 -22.10 32.46 3.52
CA PHE A 12 -22.65 33.57 2.76
C PHE A 12 -24.17 33.50 2.85
N THR A 13 -24.77 34.47 3.53
CA THR A 13 -26.22 34.65 3.61
C THR A 13 -26.57 36.01 3.02
N ILE A 14 -27.37 36.00 1.94
CA ILE A 14 -27.95 37.23 1.37
C ILE A 14 -29.18 37.56 2.22
N THR A 15 -29.14 38.67 2.94
CA THR A 15 -30.32 39.25 3.60
C THR A 15 -30.81 40.46 2.79
N PRO A 16 -32.07 40.92 3.00
CA PRO A 16 -32.59 42.12 2.32
C PRO A 16 -31.78 43.40 2.60
N GLU A 17 -30.91 43.39 3.63
CA GLU A 17 -30.09 44.51 4.08
C GLU A 17 -28.63 44.44 3.59
N GLY A 18 -28.22 43.35 2.92
CA GLY A 18 -26.87 43.21 2.37
C GLY A 18 -26.30 41.79 2.41
N ILE A 19 -24.99 41.69 2.19
CA ILE A 19 -24.24 40.44 2.24
C ILE A 19 -23.65 40.28 3.66
N ASP A 20 -24.10 39.29 4.43
CA ASP A 20 -23.46 38.90 5.71
C ASP A 20 -22.41 37.81 5.45
N LEU A 21 -21.15 38.13 5.77
CA LEU A 21 -19.97 37.30 5.54
C LEU A 21 -19.37 36.91 6.89
N ARG A 22 -19.70 35.71 7.38
CA ARG A 22 -19.11 35.18 8.62
C ARG A 22 -17.85 34.36 8.32
N LEU A 23 -16.70 35.02 8.44
CA LEU A 23 -15.38 34.41 8.30
C LEU A 23 -14.90 33.84 9.64
N SER A 24 -14.86 32.51 9.78
CA SER A 24 -14.26 31.87 10.94
C SER A 24 -12.73 31.88 10.83
N TYR A 25 -12.06 32.66 11.70
CA TYR A 25 -10.59 32.74 11.75
C TYR A 25 -9.93 31.36 11.97
N GLN A 26 -10.56 30.49 12.77
CA GLN A 26 -10.10 29.12 12.98
C GLN A 26 -10.18 28.29 11.68
N ALA A 27 -11.26 28.46 10.90
CA ALA A 27 -11.42 27.75 9.63
C ALA A 27 -10.40 28.23 8.59
N LEU A 28 -10.16 29.55 8.49
CA LEU A 28 -9.11 30.12 7.64
C LEU A 28 -7.70 29.61 8.02
N SER A 29 -7.40 29.55 9.32
CA SER A 29 -6.14 28.99 9.82
C SER A 29 -5.98 27.51 9.42
N GLN A 30 -7.04 26.70 9.52
CA GLN A 30 -7.00 25.30 9.06
C GLN A 30 -6.81 25.20 7.55
N ILE A 31 -7.47 26.05 6.75
CA ILE A 31 -7.27 26.12 5.30
C ILE A 31 -5.81 26.47 4.98
N TYR A 32 -5.25 27.49 5.62
CA TYR A 32 -3.85 27.89 5.44
C TYR A 32 -2.87 26.75 5.81
N LEU A 33 -3.04 26.14 6.99
CA LEU A 33 -2.22 25.01 7.43
C LEU A 33 -2.36 23.79 6.50
N SER A 34 -3.55 23.53 5.94
CA SER A 34 -3.76 22.47 4.96
C SER A 34 -3.07 22.79 3.63
N GLY A 35 -3.09 24.05 3.20
CA GLY A 35 -2.40 24.53 2.00
C GLY A 35 -0.89 24.39 2.12
N LEU A 36 -0.31 24.85 3.24
CA LEU A 36 1.11 24.66 3.55
C LEU A 36 1.52 23.19 3.57
N ARG A 37 0.70 22.31 4.18
CA ARG A 37 0.94 20.86 4.20
C ARG A 37 0.94 20.27 2.80
N SER A 38 -0.06 20.61 1.99
CA SER A 38 -0.16 20.17 0.59
C SER A 38 1.07 20.59 -0.21
N TRP A 39 1.50 21.84 -0.05
CA TRP A 39 2.70 22.37 -0.71
C TRP A 39 3.99 21.65 -0.26
N LYS A 40 4.20 21.50 1.06
CA LYS A 40 5.34 20.76 1.62
C LYS A 40 5.37 19.31 1.14
N LYS A 41 4.21 18.65 1.06
CA LYS A 41 4.07 17.29 0.54
C LYS A 41 4.41 17.24 -0.95
N ARG A 42 3.95 18.20 -1.75
CA ARG A 42 4.26 18.30 -3.18
C ARG A 42 5.75 18.49 -3.41
N ILE A 43 6.42 19.35 -2.64
CA ILE A 43 7.88 19.52 -2.70
C ILE A 43 8.60 18.22 -2.30
N SER A 44 8.20 17.58 -1.20
CA SER A 44 8.79 16.31 -0.77
C SER A 44 8.65 15.24 -1.84
N ARG A 45 7.48 15.11 -2.47
CA ARG A 45 7.23 14.17 -3.58
C ARG A 45 8.08 14.51 -4.80
N MET A 46 8.22 15.79 -5.16
CA MET A 46 9.08 16.24 -6.25
C MET A 46 10.55 15.90 -5.98
N ARG A 47 11.05 16.21 -4.78
CA ARG A 47 12.40 15.82 -4.34
C ARG A 47 12.61 14.32 -4.44
N ASN A 48 11.66 13.51 -3.94
CA ASN A 48 11.76 12.05 -4.03
C ASN A 48 11.76 11.56 -5.48
N ARG A 49 10.94 12.14 -6.36
CA ARG A 49 10.96 11.86 -7.81
C ARG A 49 12.33 12.13 -8.43
N VAL A 50 13.00 13.22 -8.08
CA VAL A 50 14.37 13.48 -8.54
C VAL A 50 15.34 12.44 -7.99
N ILE A 51 15.32 12.17 -6.68
CA ILE A 51 16.25 11.22 -6.03
C ILE A 51 16.10 9.81 -6.63
N LYS A 52 14.88 9.28 -6.72
CA LYS A 52 14.64 7.97 -7.35
C LYS A 52 14.86 8.01 -8.86
N GLY A 53 14.59 9.15 -9.49
CA GLY A 53 14.78 9.43 -10.90
C GLY A 53 16.25 9.45 -11.35
N VAL A 54 17.21 9.52 -10.42
CA VAL A 54 18.65 9.46 -10.70
C VAL A 54 19.37 8.25 -10.08
N TYR A 55 18.68 7.47 -9.24
CA TYR A 55 19.21 6.23 -8.67
C TYR A 55 19.66 5.25 -9.78
N PRO A 56 20.82 4.59 -9.69
CA PRO A 56 21.68 4.39 -8.51
C PRO A 56 22.67 5.52 -8.18
N ALA A 57 22.74 6.57 -9.00
CA ALA A 57 23.55 7.74 -8.70
C ALA A 57 22.84 8.67 -7.69
N SER A 58 23.55 9.70 -7.23
CA SER A 58 23.00 10.77 -6.39
C SER A 58 22.87 12.07 -7.18
N PRO A 59 21.95 12.99 -6.83
CA PRO A 59 21.92 14.33 -7.44
C PRO A 59 23.25 15.07 -7.31
N SER A 60 24.00 14.83 -6.22
CA SER A 60 25.33 15.43 -6.03
C SER A 60 26.38 14.96 -7.04
N SER A 61 26.22 13.77 -7.64
CA SER A 61 27.15 13.27 -8.67
C SER A 61 27.18 14.13 -9.93
N TRP A 62 26.10 14.88 -10.21
CA TRP A 62 26.08 15.87 -11.29
C TRP A 62 27.14 16.95 -11.11
N LEU A 63 27.29 17.46 -9.86
CA LEU A 63 28.28 18.50 -9.56
C LEU A 63 29.70 17.99 -9.81
N PHE A 64 29.99 16.73 -9.47
CA PHE A 64 31.29 16.11 -9.75
C PHE A 64 31.56 16.03 -11.26
N VAL A 65 30.57 15.67 -12.07
CA VAL A 65 30.72 15.66 -13.54
C VAL A 65 30.97 17.07 -14.08
N VAL A 66 30.22 18.07 -13.62
CA VAL A 66 30.41 19.47 -14.03
C VAL A 66 31.81 19.97 -13.68
N ILE A 67 32.25 19.76 -12.42
CA ILE A 67 33.59 20.16 -11.96
C ILE A 67 34.68 19.44 -12.75
N ALA A 68 34.52 18.14 -13.01
CA ALA A 68 35.50 17.37 -13.78
C ALA A 68 35.64 17.89 -15.21
N ILE A 69 34.53 18.16 -15.90
CA ILE A 69 34.55 18.72 -17.26
C ILE A 69 35.16 20.13 -17.26
N LEU A 70 34.78 20.99 -16.31
CA LEU A 70 35.36 22.32 -16.16
C LEU A 70 36.87 22.27 -15.90
N ALA A 71 37.32 21.37 -15.03
CA ALA A 71 38.74 21.17 -14.75
C ALA A 71 39.50 20.71 -16.00
N THR A 72 38.95 19.76 -16.77
CA THR A 72 39.58 19.32 -18.03
C THR A 72 39.65 20.44 -19.06
N MET A 73 38.61 21.27 -19.18
CA MET A 73 38.60 22.43 -20.07
C MET A 73 39.65 23.47 -19.66
N TYR A 74 39.80 23.71 -18.35
CA TYR A 74 40.86 24.59 -17.83
C TYR A 74 42.26 24.05 -18.15
N MET A 75 42.43 22.74 -18.11
CA MET A 75 43.65 22.03 -18.54
C MET A 75 43.81 21.94 -20.07
N ARG A 76 42.99 22.64 -20.85
CA ARG A 76 42.99 22.65 -22.33
C ARG A 76 42.81 21.28 -22.98
N SER A 77 42.23 20.32 -22.25
CA SER A 77 41.87 19.01 -22.77
C SER A 77 40.35 18.98 -22.94
N ASP A 78 39.85 18.78 -24.16
CA ASP A 78 38.40 18.68 -24.40
C ASP A 78 37.95 17.22 -24.39
N PRO A 79 37.38 16.71 -23.28
CA PRO A 79 36.85 15.35 -23.22
C PRO A 79 35.58 15.17 -24.06
N SER A 80 34.95 16.26 -24.50
CA SER A 80 33.73 16.23 -25.31
C SER A 80 34.00 16.01 -26.80
N MET A 81 35.26 15.98 -27.23
CA MET A 81 35.66 15.84 -28.63
C MET A 81 34.96 16.86 -29.55
N GLY A 82 34.85 18.12 -29.12
CA GLY A 82 34.21 19.20 -29.88
C GLY A 82 32.68 19.30 -29.74
N LEU A 83 32.03 18.40 -28.98
CA LEU A 83 30.57 18.46 -28.76
C LEU A 83 30.16 19.75 -28.03
N ILE A 84 30.96 20.25 -27.09
CA ILE A 84 30.66 21.51 -26.38
C ILE A 84 30.62 22.69 -27.35
N ALA A 85 31.57 22.76 -28.29
CA ALA A 85 31.60 23.80 -29.32
C ALA A 85 30.38 23.69 -30.25
N LYS A 86 29.99 22.47 -30.65
CA LYS A 86 28.81 22.25 -31.48
C LYS A 86 27.51 22.64 -30.78
N ILE A 87 27.41 22.39 -29.47
CA ILE A 87 26.28 22.85 -28.64
C ILE A 87 26.26 24.38 -28.61
N GLN A 88 27.42 25.02 -28.44
CA GLN A 88 27.54 26.48 -28.45
C GLN A 88 27.04 27.10 -29.75
N GLU A 89 27.33 26.49 -30.90
CA GLU A 89 26.88 26.95 -32.22
C GLU A 89 25.36 26.86 -32.44
N HIS A 90 24.70 25.85 -31.85
CA HIS A 90 23.27 25.58 -32.05
C HIS A 90 22.37 26.16 -30.95
N LEU A 91 22.97 26.79 -29.93
CA LEU A 91 22.25 27.43 -28.84
C LEU A 91 21.64 28.76 -29.35
N PRO A 92 20.32 28.97 -29.26
CA PRO A 92 19.64 30.18 -29.74
C PRO A 92 19.86 31.35 -28.76
N VAL A 93 21.12 31.77 -28.58
CA VAL A 93 21.53 32.71 -27.52
C VAL A 93 21.79 34.12 -28.08
N SER A 94 21.64 34.31 -29.39
CA SER A 94 21.66 35.64 -30.03
C SER A 94 20.59 36.59 -29.48
N SER A 95 19.56 36.10 -28.77
CA SER A 95 18.50 36.90 -28.14
C SER A 95 18.68 37.18 -26.64
N LEU A 96 19.73 36.68 -25.97
CA LEU A 96 19.86 36.68 -24.50
C LEU A 96 21.00 37.56 -23.93
N PHE A 97 21.67 38.39 -24.73
CA PHE A 97 22.77 39.28 -24.29
C PHE A 97 23.89 38.57 -23.49
N LEU A 98 24.08 37.26 -23.66
CA LEU A 98 25.10 36.50 -22.92
C LEU A 98 26.50 36.73 -23.53
N SER A 99 27.50 36.96 -22.69
CA SER A 99 28.91 37.04 -23.11
C SER A 99 29.40 35.70 -23.67
N VAL A 100 30.47 35.71 -24.48
CA VAL A 100 31.10 34.50 -25.04
C VAL A 100 31.47 33.49 -23.93
N GLN A 101 31.98 33.98 -22.80
CA GLN A 101 32.27 33.15 -21.64
C GLN A 101 31.00 32.53 -21.03
N GLY A 102 29.90 33.28 -20.97
CA GLY A 102 28.61 32.77 -20.53
C GLY A 102 28.07 31.66 -21.45
N GLN A 103 28.24 31.80 -22.77
CA GLN A 103 27.82 30.79 -23.75
C GLN A 103 28.62 29.49 -23.60
N THR A 104 29.93 29.58 -23.38
CA THR A 104 30.77 28.41 -23.12
C THR A 104 30.38 27.72 -21.81
N MET A 105 30.14 28.47 -20.73
CA MET A 105 29.69 27.91 -19.46
C MET A 105 28.33 27.21 -19.58
N LEU A 106 27.38 27.80 -20.31
CA LEU A 106 26.09 27.17 -20.58
C LEU A 106 26.25 25.87 -21.39
N SER A 107 27.11 25.89 -22.42
CA SER A 107 27.38 24.72 -23.25
C SER A 107 28.03 23.58 -22.46
N VAL A 108 28.96 23.91 -21.56
CA VAL A 108 29.55 22.96 -20.61
C VAL A 108 28.49 22.37 -19.70
N LEU A 109 27.62 23.20 -19.10
CA LEU A 109 26.54 22.72 -18.22
C LEU A 109 25.58 21.79 -18.95
N VAL A 110 25.19 22.12 -20.19
CA VAL A 110 24.34 21.27 -21.03
C VAL A 110 25.02 19.94 -21.32
N PHE A 111 26.27 19.97 -21.80
CA PHE A 111 27.04 18.75 -22.10
C PHE A 111 27.22 17.87 -20.85
N SER A 112 27.67 18.44 -19.74
CA SER A 112 27.84 17.71 -18.47
C SER A 112 26.54 17.09 -17.98
N THR A 113 25.41 17.78 -18.16
CA THR A 113 24.09 17.26 -17.78
C THR A 113 23.67 16.08 -18.67
N LEU A 114 23.86 16.18 -19.99
CA LEU A 114 23.56 15.09 -20.93
C LEU A 114 24.46 13.88 -20.67
N LEU A 115 25.76 14.09 -20.46
CA LEU A 115 26.72 13.05 -20.10
C LEU A 115 26.31 12.36 -18.79
N TRP A 116 25.98 13.14 -17.76
CA TRP A 116 25.53 12.62 -16.46
C TRP A 116 24.25 11.79 -16.57
N LEU A 117 23.26 12.25 -17.34
CA LEU A 117 22.03 11.48 -17.59
C LEU A 117 22.32 10.18 -18.34
N SER A 118 23.21 10.21 -19.35
CA SER A 118 23.64 9.02 -20.08
C SER A 118 24.33 7.99 -19.17
N LEU A 119 25.22 8.45 -18.28
CA LEU A 119 25.86 7.60 -17.26
C LEU A 119 24.83 6.97 -16.32
N ILE A 120 23.82 7.72 -15.86
CA ILE A 120 22.73 7.17 -15.03
C ILE A 120 21.94 6.09 -15.78
N LEU A 121 21.55 6.35 -17.02
CA LEU A 121 20.80 5.38 -17.84
C LEU A 121 21.62 4.11 -18.06
N THR A 122 22.93 4.26 -18.29
CA THR A 122 23.87 3.14 -18.43
C THR A 122 23.96 2.33 -17.14
N LEU A 123 24.15 2.99 -15.99
CA LEU A 123 24.20 2.33 -14.68
C LEU A 123 22.91 1.57 -14.37
N ARG A 124 21.75 2.15 -14.70
CA ARG A 124 20.44 1.50 -14.56
C ARG A 124 20.32 0.28 -15.43
N PHE A 125 20.71 0.39 -16.69
CA PHE A 125 20.69 -0.71 -17.64
C PHE A 125 21.61 -1.85 -17.17
N CYS A 126 22.83 -1.54 -16.72
CA CYS A 126 23.75 -2.50 -16.12
C CYS A 126 23.15 -3.17 -14.88
N LEU A 127 22.54 -2.40 -13.97
CA LEU A 127 21.88 -2.95 -12.79
C LEU A 127 20.70 -3.86 -13.19
N LYS A 128 19.90 -3.49 -14.19
CA LYS A 128 18.81 -4.31 -14.72
C LYS A 128 19.32 -5.61 -15.34
N LEU A 129 20.42 -5.59 -16.08
CA LEU A 129 21.05 -6.79 -16.62
C LEU A 129 21.56 -7.71 -15.50
N LEU A 130 22.19 -7.14 -14.47
CA LEU A 130 22.63 -7.92 -13.31
C LEU A 130 21.44 -8.53 -12.57
N LEU A 131 20.38 -7.79 -12.32
CA LEU A 131 19.17 -8.32 -11.67
C LEU A 131 18.41 -9.33 -12.54
N SER A 132 18.65 -9.34 -13.86
CA SER A 132 18.15 -10.38 -14.77
C SER A 132 18.90 -11.72 -14.66
N TYR A 133 19.98 -11.82 -13.88
CA TYR A 133 20.64 -13.11 -13.64
C TYR A 133 19.84 -13.96 -12.64
N HIS A 134 19.43 -15.16 -13.04
CA HIS A 134 18.52 -16.02 -12.28
C HIS A 134 19.15 -17.32 -11.74
N ARG A 135 20.39 -17.66 -12.15
CA ARG A 135 21.00 -18.95 -11.77
C ARG A 135 21.25 -19.10 -10.27
N TRP A 136 21.41 -17.98 -9.55
CA TRP A 136 21.56 -17.97 -8.10
C TRP A 136 20.39 -18.66 -7.37
N MET A 137 19.19 -18.71 -7.96
CA MET A 137 18.01 -19.38 -7.36
C MET A 137 18.12 -20.90 -7.35
N PHE A 138 18.90 -21.47 -8.25
CA PHE A 138 19.05 -22.92 -8.41
C PHE A 138 20.34 -23.44 -7.76
N GLU A 139 21.11 -22.57 -7.09
CA GLU A 139 22.30 -23.00 -6.36
C GLU A 139 21.91 -23.69 -5.04
N GLN A 140 22.65 -24.73 -4.68
CA GLN A 140 22.43 -25.46 -3.44
C GLN A 140 22.84 -24.59 -2.24
N HIS A 141 22.03 -24.61 -1.19
CA HIS A 141 22.33 -23.92 0.06
C HIS A 141 23.71 -24.35 0.60
N GLY A 142 24.56 -23.38 0.94
CA GLY A 142 25.92 -23.61 1.45
C GLY A 142 27.03 -23.74 0.38
N ARG A 143 26.68 -23.86 -0.91
CA ARG A 143 27.66 -23.93 -2.01
C ARG A 143 27.38 -22.87 -3.07
N ILE A 144 27.95 -21.67 -2.86
CA ILE A 144 27.82 -20.55 -3.81
C ILE A 144 28.96 -20.60 -4.82
N SER A 145 28.62 -20.58 -6.12
CA SER A 145 29.59 -20.57 -7.21
C SER A 145 30.43 -19.29 -7.21
N THR A 146 31.64 -19.34 -7.77
CA THR A 146 32.50 -18.14 -7.93
C THR A 146 31.83 -17.07 -8.80
N THR A 147 31.09 -17.49 -9.84
CA THR A 147 30.33 -16.58 -10.71
C THR A 147 29.25 -15.83 -9.93
N THR A 148 28.49 -16.51 -9.07
CA THR A 148 27.47 -15.87 -8.23
C THR A 148 28.11 -14.97 -7.17
N LYS A 149 29.27 -15.31 -6.61
CA LYS A 149 30.01 -14.42 -5.70
C LYS A 149 30.46 -13.11 -6.38
N VAL A 150 31.01 -13.20 -7.58
CA VAL A 150 31.40 -12.02 -8.38
C VAL A 150 30.16 -11.20 -8.71
N TRP A 151 29.08 -11.84 -9.16
CA TRP A 151 27.82 -11.18 -9.46
C TRP A 151 27.23 -10.44 -8.25
N VAL A 152 27.18 -11.05 -7.06
CA VAL A 152 26.71 -10.37 -5.83
C VAL A 152 27.55 -9.13 -5.54
N THR A 153 28.87 -9.21 -5.72
CA THR A 153 29.78 -8.09 -5.52
C THR A 153 29.47 -6.94 -6.49
N LEU A 154 29.25 -7.25 -7.77
CA LEU A 154 28.86 -6.27 -8.79
C LEU A 154 27.50 -5.62 -8.47
N VAL A 155 26.51 -6.41 -8.08
CA VAL A 155 25.19 -5.89 -7.66
C VAL A 155 25.34 -4.95 -6.47
N ARG A 156 26.16 -5.29 -5.47
CA ARG A 156 26.42 -4.41 -4.31
C ARG A 156 27.10 -3.11 -4.70
N LEU A 157 28.06 -3.15 -5.62
CA LEU A 157 28.80 -1.98 -6.06
C LEU A 157 27.91 -1.01 -6.85
N LEU A 158 27.02 -1.55 -7.70
CA LEU A 158 26.11 -0.76 -8.54
C LEU A 158 24.79 -0.39 -7.85
N SER A 159 24.43 -1.06 -6.75
CA SER A 159 23.32 -0.66 -5.90
C SER A 159 23.74 0.52 -5.03
N GLY A 160 23.43 1.74 -5.50
CA GLY A 160 23.76 2.98 -4.82
C GLY A 160 23.38 3.04 -3.34
N ARG A 161 24.02 3.96 -2.59
CA ARG A 161 23.85 4.09 -1.13
C ARG A 161 22.50 4.73 -0.78
N LYS A 162 21.80 4.18 0.23
CA LYS A 162 20.53 4.70 0.80
C LYS A 162 19.38 4.83 -0.24
N PRO A 163 18.90 3.72 -0.81
CA PRO A 163 17.74 3.75 -1.72
C PRO A 163 16.47 4.19 -0.98
N LEU A 164 15.61 4.94 -1.67
CA LEU A 164 14.22 5.16 -1.29
C LEU A 164 13.39 3.91 -1.62
N LEU A 165 12.19 3.80 -1.05
CA LEU A 165 11.29 2.64 -1.22
C LEU A 165 11.15 2.19 -2.68
N TYR A 166 10.98 3.15 -3.60
CA TYR A 166 10.76 2.88 -5.02
C TYR A 166 12.02 3.05 -5.91
N SER A 167 13.21 3.19 -5.33
CA SER A 167 14.45 3.44 -6.07
C SER A 167 14.80 2.34 -7.08
N TYR A 168 14.48 1.07 -6.78
CA TYR A 168 14.81 -0.05 -7.66
C TYR A 168 13.76 -0.31 -8.74
N GLN A 169 12.55 0.29 -8.68
CA GLN A 169 11.43 -0.09 -9.56
C GLN A 169 11.76 0.02 -11.05
N THR A 170 12.56 1.00 -11.45
CA THR A 170 12.99 1.19 -12.84
C THR A 170 14.13 0.26 -13.27
N SER A 171 14.83 -0.33 -12.31
CA SER A 171 15.95 -1.25 -12.52
C SER A 171 15.55 -2.72 -12.38
N LEU A 172 14.33 -3.03 -11.93
CA LEU A 172 13.85 -4.40 -11.84
C LEU A 172 13.71 -5.03 -13.24
N PRO A 173 14.04 -6.32 -13.39
CA PRO A 173 13.82 -7.04 -14.63
C PRO A 173 12.31 -7.23 -14.87
N CYS A 174 11.91 -7.29 -16.15
CA CYS A 174 10.55 -7.68 -16.49
C CYS A 174 10.38 -9.18 -16.24
N LEU A 175 9.17 -9.61 -15.86
CA LEU A 175 8.88 -11.03 -15.66
C LEU A 175 9.06 -11.78 -17.00
N PRO A 176 9.90 -12.83 -17.08
CA PRO A 176 10.11 -13.55 -18.32
C PRO A 176 8.89 -14.39 -18.71
N VAL A 177 8.67 -14.53 -20.03
CA VAL A 177 7.68 -15.45 -20.58
C VAL A 177 8.36 -16.81 -20.82
N PRO A 178 7.99 -17.89 -20.10
CA PRO A 178 8.61 -19.19 -20.28
C PRO A 178 8.31 -19.76 -21.68
N PRO A 179 9.20 -20.56 -22.29
CA PRO A 179 8.91 -21.28 -23.52
C PRO A 179 7.70 -22.21 -23.35
N ILE A 180 6.87 -22.31 -24.39
CA ILE A 180 5.66 -23.15 -24.34
C ILE A 180 6.00 -24.63 -24.10
N LYS A 181 7.07 -25.12 -24.72
CA LYS A 181 7.56 -26.49 -24.56
C LYS A 181 7.88 -26.79 -23.10
N ASP A 182 8.71 -25.96 -22.46
CA ASP A 182 9.06 -26.07 -21.04
C ASP A 182 7.82 -26.02 -20.14
N THR A 183 6.85 -25.16 -20.46
CA THR A 183 5.57 -25.08 -19.72
C THR A 183 4.77 -26.37 -19.85
N LEU A 184 4.68 -26.96 -21.04
CA LEU A 184 3.95 -28.21 -21.27
C LEU A 184 4.64 -29.42 -20.66
N GLU A 185 5.96 -29.49 -20.71
CA GLU A 185 6.74 -30.55 -20.05
C GLU A 185 6.50 -30.53 -18.53
N ARG A 186 6.62 -29.37 -17.90
CA ARG A 186 6.36 -29.20 -16.45
C ARG A 186 4.89 -29.45 -16.09
N TYR A 187 3.96 -29.08 -16.97
CA TYR A 187 2.55 -29.39 -16.80
C TYR A 187 2.31 -30.91 -16.82
N LEU A 188 2.88 -31.63 -17.79
CA LEU A 188 2.76 -33.08 -17.86
C LEU A 188 3.41 -33.76 -16.65
N GLU A 189 4.59 -33.30 -16.23
CA GLU A 189 5.25 -33.77 -15.01
C GLU A 189 4.36 -33.57 -13.76
N SER A 190 3.70 -32.41 -13.63
CA SER A 190 2.86 -32.11 -12.46
C SER A 190 1.56 -32.91 -12.41
N VAL A 191 0.95 -33.23 -13.57
CA VAL A 191 -0.27 -34.04 -13.62
C VAL A 191 0.00 -35.54 -13.63
N ARG A 192 1.24 -35.98 -13.94
CA ARG A 192 1.61 -37.41 -13.98
C ARG A 192 1.23 -38.18 -12.70
N PRO A 193 1.54 -37.70 -11.47
CA PRO A 193 1.18 -38.42 -10.25
C PRO A 193 -0.33 -38.41 -9.96
N LEU A 194 -1.12 -37.58 -10.65
CA LEU A 194 -2.56 -37.42 -10.42
C LEU A 194 -3.42 -38.27 -11.38
N LEU A 195 -2.81 -38.84 -12.44
CA LEU A 195 -3.54 -39.46 -13.53
C LEU A 195 -3.19 -40.94 -13.71
N SER A 196 -4.19 -41.73 -14.11
CA SER A 196 -3.97 -43.11 -14.56
C SER A 196 -3.17 -43.15 -15.87
N GLY A 197 -2.61 -44.32 -16.22
CA GLY A 197 -1.87 -44.51 -17.47
C GLY A 197 -2.60 -43.98 -18.71
N PRO A 198 -3.87 -44.41 -18.96
CA PRO A 198 -4.67 -43.89 -20.08
C PRO A 198 -4.97 -42.40 -19.98
N GLY A 199 -5.26 -41.88 -18.78
CA GLY A 199 -5.54 -40.45 -18.56
C GLY A 199 -4.33 -39.58 -18.86
N PHE A 200 -3.13 -40.01 -18.44
CA PHE A 200 -1.88 -39.34 -18.76
C PHE A 200 -1.60 -39.34 -20.25
N GLN A 201 -1.75 -40.49 -20.93
CA GLN A 201 -1.55 -40.58 -22.38
C GLN A 201 -2.48 -39.63 -23.15
N ARG A 202 -3.75 -39.52 -22.74
CA ARG A 202 -4.69 -38.54 -23.29
C ARG A 202 -4.17 -37.12 -23.11
N MET A 203 -3.64 -36.77 -21.94
CA MET A 203 -3.13 -35.43 -21.68
C MET A 203 -1.85 -35.12 -22.44
N THR A 204 -0.97 -36.11 -22.63
CA THR A 204 0.21 -35.98 -23.50
C THR A 204 -0.19 -35.65 -24.94
N VAL A 205 -1.19 -36.36 -25.49
CA VAL A 205 -1.69 -36.09 -26.85
C VAL A 205 -2.27 -34.68 -26.95
N LEU A 206 -3.10 -34.27 -25.99
CA LEU A 206 -3.70 -32.92 -25.99
C LEU A 206 -2.66 -31.81 -25.83
N ALA A 207 -1.64 -32.00 -25.00
CA ALA A 207 -0.53 -31.06 -24.85
C ALA A 207 0.24 -30.88 -26.17
N ALA A 208 0.56 -31.99 -26.86
CA ALA A 208 1.21 -31.95 -28.16
C ALA A 208 0.35 -31.28 -29.24
N GLN A 209 -0.97 -31.56 -29.25
CA GLN A 209 -1.91 -30.88 -30.16
C GLN A 209 -1.98 -29.39 -29.88
N PHE A 210 -2.04 -28.98 -28.61
CA PHE A 210 -2.05 -27.57 -28.22
C PHE A 210 -0.76 -26.87 -28.67
N GLU A 211 0.41 -27.47 -28.44
CA GLU A 211 1.70 -26.93 -28.90
C GLU A 211 1.71 -26.70 -30.41
N ASN A 212 1.31 -27.72 -31.18
CA ASN A 212 1.36 -27.70 -32.64
C ASN A 212 0.28 -26.82 -33.30
N SER A 213 -0.73 -26.36 -32.54
CA SER A 213 -1.84 -25.55 -33.07
C SER A 213 -1.94 -24.20 -32.37
N LEU A 214 -2.90 -24.05 -31.45
CA LEU A 214 -3.29 -22.80 -30.82
C LEU A 214 -2.21 -22.24 -29.89
N GLY A 215 -1.50 -23.10 -29.18
CA GLY A 215 -0.54 -22.72 -28.15
C GLY A 215 0.57 -21.81 -28.67
N ASN A 216 1.18 -22.17 -29.80
CA ASN A 216 2.21 -21.34 -30.43
C ASN A 216 1.68 -19.96 -30.87
N ARG A 217 0.40 -19.87 -31.28
CA ARG A 217 -0.24 -18.59 -31.63
C ARG A 217 -0.46 -17.73 -30.38
N LEU A 218 -1.00 -18.30 -29.31
CA LEU A 218 -1.21 -17.59 -28.03
C LEU A 218 0.12 -17.15 -27.42
N GLN A 219 1.16 -17.98 -27.50
CA GLN A 219 2.50 -17.66 -27.02
C GLN A 219 3.10 -16.44 -27.74
N ARG A 220 2.83 -16.25 -29.04
CA ARG A 220 3.23 -15.04 -29.78
C ARG A 220 2.54 -13.79 -29.24
N TYR A 221 1.24 -13.85 -28.97
CA TYR A 221 0.50 -12.74 -28.38
C TYR A 221 0.99 -12.42 -26.96
N LEU A 222 1.30 -13.44 -26.15
CA LEU A 222 1.84 -13.28 -24.82
C LEU A 222 3.22 -12.60 -24.84
N LYS A 223 4.10 -13.03 -25.74
CA LYS A 223 5.40 -12.37 -25.96
C LYS A 223 5.23 -10.92 -26.41
N LEU A 224 4.28 -10.64 -27.31
CA LEU A 224 3.96 -9.28 -27.71
C LEU A 224 3.53 -8.44 -26.49
N LYS A 225 2.59 -8.93 -25.68
CA LYS A 225 2.16 -8.25 -24.45
C LYS A 225 3.34 -7.96 -23.52
N ALA A 226 4.24 -8.92 -23.33
CA ALA A 226 5.40 -8.80 -22.46
C ALA A 226 6.43 -7.74 -22.92
N LEU A 227 6.44 -7.34 -24.20
CA LEU A 227 7.30 -6.26 -24.68
C LEU A 227 6.81 -4.88 -24.24
N TRP A 228 5.51 -4.70 -24.09
CA TRP A 228 4.88 -3.40 -23.77
C TRP A 228 4.44 -3.27 -22.31
N ALA A 229 4.16 -4.40 -21.65
CA ALA A 229 3.75 -4.42 -20.25
C ALA A 229 4.96 -4.39 -19.31
N THR A 230 4.83 -3.69 -18.17
CA THR A 230 5.83 -3.75 -17.08
C THR A 230 5.90 -5.15 -16.45
N ASN A 231 4.74 -5.81 -16.34
CA ASN A 231 4.58 -7.21 -16.03
C ASN A 231 3.39 -7.73 -16.84
N TYR A 232 3.57 -8.82 -17.59
CA TYR A 232 2.53 -9.32 -18.49
C TYR A 232 1.38 -10.03 -17.78
N VAL A 233 1.52 -10.38 -16.49
CA VAL A 233 0.54 -11.16 -15.72
C VAL A 233 -0.26 -10.30 -14.75
N SER A 234 0.30 -9.21 -14.22
CA SER A 234 -0.27 -8.52 -13.04
C SER A 234 -1.71 -8.03 -13.23
N ASP A 235 -2.05 -7.46 -14.38
CA ASP A 235 -3.41 -6.98 -14.70
C ASP A 235 -4.40 -8.14 -14.77
N TRP A 236 -4.04 -9.21 -15.47
CA TRP A 236 -4.87 -10.41 -15.57
C TRP A 236 -4.99 -11.15 -14.24
N TRP A 237 -3.92 -11.17 -13.44
CA TRP A 237 -3.94 -11.80 -12.12
C TRP A 237 -4.89 -11.08 -11.18
N GLU A 238 -4.78 -9.75 -11.08
CA GLU A 238 -5.68 -8.93 -10.27
C GLU A 238 -7.14 -9.11 -10.71
N GLU A 239 -7.41 -9.00 -12.02
CA GLU A 239 -8.76 -9.05 -12.57
C GLU A 239 -9.40 -10.46 -12.49
N TYR A 240 -8.76 -11.47 -13.08
CA TYR A 240 -9.38 -12.79 -13.27
C TYR A 240 -9.29 -13.70 -12.05
N ILE A 241 -8.24 -13.59 -11.23
CA ILE A 241 -8.10 -14.44 -10.04
C ILE A 241 -8.89 -13.88 -8.86
N TYR A 242 -8.93 -12.55 -8.71
CA TYR A 242 -9.57 -11.95 -7.55
C TYR A 242 -10.85 -11.19 -7.88
N LEU A 243 -10.80 -10.21 -8.79
CA LEU A 243 -11.89 -9.24 -8.95
C LEU A 243 -13.12 -9.79 -9.67
N ARG A 244 -12.99 -10.82 -10.52
CA ARG A 244 -14.12 -11.46 -11.22
C ARG A 244 -14.82 -12.57 -10.43
N GLY A 245 -14.18 -13.15 -9.40
CA GLY A 245 -14.84 -14.14 -8.54
C GLY A 245 -16.07 -13.55 -7.85
N ARG A 246 -17.25 -14.18 -8.01
CA ARG A 246 -18.54 -13.67 -7.48
C ARG A 246 -18.96 -14.24 -6.13
N GLY A 247 -18.26 -15.29 -5.68
CA GLY A 247 -18.48 -15.87 -4.36
C GLY A 247 -17.94 -15.01 -3.22
N PRO A 248 -18.18 -15.41 -1.96
CA PRO A 248 -17.82 -14.63 -0.79
C PRO A 248 -16.30 -14.52 -0.62
N ILE A 249 -15.78 -13.31 -0.41
CA ILE A 249 -14.32 -13.10 -0.27
C ILE A 249 -13.81 -13.41 1.14
N MET A 250 -14.66 -13.32 2.17
CA MET A 250 -14.28 -13.51 3.57
C MET A 250 -13.50 -14.80 3.83
N VAL A 251 -13.93 -15.93 3.25
CA VAL A 251 -13.29 -17.24 3.45
C VAL A 251 -12.51 -17.68 2.21
N ASN A 252 -12.99 -17.36 1.01
CA ASN A 252 -12.40 -17.86 -0.23
C ASN A 252 -11.22 -17.02 -0.73
N SER A 253 -10.96 -15.84 -0.13
CA SER A 253 -9.91 -14.94 -0.59
C SER A 253 -9.14 -14.27 0.55
N ASN A 254 -9.84 -13.65 1.51
CA ASN A 254 -9.19 -12.93 2.61
C ASN A 254 -8.35 -13.88 3.47
N TYR A 255 -7.27 -13.34 4.02
CA TYR A 255 -6.39 -14.05 4.95
C TYR A 255 -6.21 -13.25 6.23
N TYR A 256 -5.56 -13.84 7.23
CA TYR A 256 -5.38 -13.22 8.53
C TYR A 256 -3.92 -13.27 9.00
N GLY A 257 -3.60 -12.38 9.96
CA GLY A 257 -2.34 -12.35 10.70
C GLY A 257 -2.62 -12.31 12.20
N MET A 258 -1.80 -13.03 12.98
CA MET A 258 -1.93 -13.09 14.44
C MET A 258 -0.92 -12.17 15.14
N ASP A 259 -1.26 -11.69 16.33
CA ASP A 259 -0.32 -11.10 17.29
C ASP A 259 0.70 -12.13 17.83
N PHE A 260 1.62 -11.69 18.67
CA PHE A 260 2.48 -12.56 19.47
C PHE A 260 1.63 -13.64 20.18
N LEU A 261 2.04 -14.89 20.03
CA LEU A 261 1.30 -16.02 20.60
C LEU A 261 1.34 -16.00 22.14
N TYR A 262 2.54 -15.89 22.70
CA TYR A 262 2.78 -16.06 24.14
C TYR A 262 2.82 -14.77 24.95
N VAL A 263 2.95 -13.62 24.27
CA VAL A 263 3.10 -12.33 24.94
C VAL A 263 1.90 -11.45 24.61
N THR A 264 1.40 -10.73 25.61
CA THR A 264 0.37 -9.70 25.43
C THR A 264 0.92 -8.44 26.10
N PRO A 265 1.39 -7.45 25.33
CA PRO A 265 2.09 -6.28 25.90
C PRO A 265 1.27 -5.46 26.92
N THR A 266 -0.05 -5.44 26.79
CA THR A 266 -0.99 -4.89 27.77
C THR A 266 -2.32 -5.63 27.67
N SER A 267 -3.01 -5.83 28.79
CA SER A 267 -4.37 -6.35 28.82
C SER A 267 -5.44 -5.29 28.54
N ILE A 268 -5.07 -4.00 28.50
CA ILE A 268 -6.00 -2.89 28.28
C ILE A 268 -6.26 -2.73 26.78
N GLN A 269 -7.46 -3.11 26.34
CA GLN A 269 -7.87 -3.03 24.93
C GLN A 269 -7.67 -1.63 24.31
N ALA A 270 -8.06 -0.57 25.01
CA ALA A 270 -7.91 0.80 24.52
C ALA A 270 -6.44 1.20 24.32
N ALA A 271 -5.58 0.85 25.28
CA ALA A 271 -4.14 1.10 25.19
C ALA A 271 -3.52 0.31 24.03
N ARG A 272 -3.87 -0.97 23.92
CA ARG A 272 -3.43 -1.85 22.83
C ARG A 272 -3.78 -1.26 21.46
N ALA A 273 -5.03 -0.85 21.30
CA ALA A 273 -5.51 -0.25 20.07
C ALA A 273 -4.83 1.11 19.80
N GLY A 274 -4.60 1.93 20.82
CA GLY A 274 -3.93 3.23 20.72
C GLY A 274 -2.51 3.13 20.17
N ASN A 275 -1.67 2.25 20.72
CA ASN A 275 -0.32 2.01 20.20
C ASN A 275 -0.34 1.35 18.82
N THR A 276 -1.20 0.34 18.59
CA THR A 276 -1.29 -0.36 17.30
C THR A 276 -1.65 0.61 16.16
N ILE A 277 -2.70 1.42 16.34
CA ILE A 277 -3.11 2.42 15.35
C ILE A 277 -1.98 3.42 15.10
N THR A 278 -1.29 3.84 16.16
CA THR A 278 -0.15 4.76 16.02
C THR A 278 0.99 4.13 15.22
N ALA A 279 1.37 2.88 15.51
CA ALA A 279 2.41 2.16 14.81
C ALA A 279 2.08 1.97 13.31
N LEU A 280 0.83 1.62 12.98
CA LEU A 280 0.35 1.53 11.59
C LEU A 280 0.45 2.88 10.86
N LEU A 281 0.09 3.98 11.53
CA LEU A 281 0.18 5.33 10.95
C LEU A 281 1.64 5.80 10.79
N LEU A 282 2.55 5.37 11.67
CA LEU A 282 3.99 5.60 11.50
C LEU A 282 4.54 4.83 10.30
N TYR A 283 4.10 3.58 10.08
CA TYR A 283 4.44 2.82 8.88
C TYR A 283 3.89 3.51 7.62
N ARG A 284 2.61 3.88 7.63
CA ARG A 284 1.97 4.65 6.55
C ARG A 284 2.74 5.92 6.22
N ARG A 285 3.23 6.64 7.23
CA ARG A 285 4.07 7.83 7.04
C ARG A 285 5.37 7.49 6.31
N LYS A 286 6.04 6.39 6.65
CA LYS A 286 7.27 5.91 5.97
C LYS A 286 7.00 5.50 4.51
N VAL A 287 5.88 4.84 4.23
CA VAL A 287 5.46 4.51 2.85
C VAL A 287 5.20 5.79 2.06
N ASN A 288 4.39 6.71 2.61
CA ASN A 288 4.05 7.97 1.95
C ASN A 288 5.25 8.90 1.71
N SER A 289 6.25 8.87 2.60
CA SER A 289 7.50 9.63 2.44
C SER A 289 8.56 8.87 1.62
N GLU A 290 8.26 7.66 1.16
CA GLU A 290 9.17 6.75 0.43
C GLU A 290 10.45 6.41 1.22
N GLN A 291 10.40 6.52 2.56
CA GLN A 291 11.55 6.31 3.46
C GLN A 291 11.61 4.88 4.03
N LEU A 292 10.62 4.05 3.73
CA LEU A 292 10.71 2.63 4.04
C LEU A 292 11.85 2.01 3.23
N THR A 293 12.71 1.25 3.89
CA THR A 293 13.82 0.54 3.22
C THR A 293 13.23 -0.47 2.22
N PRO A 294 13.71 -0.51 0.96
CA PRO A 294 13.27 -1.51 0.00
C PRO A 294 13.53 -2.93 0.52
N SER A 295 12.49 -3.76 0.48
CA SER A 295 12.59 -5.18 0.82
C SER A 295 13.53 -5.91 -0.14
N ARG A 296 14.20 -6.94 0.38
CA ARG A 296 15.06 -7.82 -0.39
C ARG A 296 14.68 -9.27 -0.12
N VAL A 297 15.02 -10.16 -1.04
CA VAL A 297 14.93 -11.60 -0.76
C VAL A 297 15.83 -11.89 0.45
N PRO A 298 15.29 -12.51 1.53
CA PRO A 298 16.03 -12.75 2.77
C PRO A 298 17.40 -13.38 2.52
N GLY A 299 18.44 -12.86 3.19
CA GLY A 299 19.81 -13.34 3.03
C GLY A 299 20.52 -12.92 1.73
N THR A 300 19.87 -12.15 0.85
CA THR A 300 20.45 -11.73 -0.45
C THR A 300 20.47 -10.21 -0.63
N VAL A 301 21.08 -9.77 -1.73
CA VAL A 301 21.15 -8.35 -2.14
C VAL A 301 20.02 -7.92 -3.07
N ILE A 302 19.13 -8.85 -3.42
CA ILE A 302 18.19 -8.71 -4.53
C ILE A 302 16.96 -7.94 -4.06
N PRO A 303 16.69 -6.75 -4.62
CA PRO A 303 15.51 -5.97 -4.26
C PRO A 303 14.24 -6.64 -4.76
N LEU A 304 13.16 -6.47 -3.99
CA LEU A 304 11.81 -6.88 -4.38
C LEU A 304 11.00 -5.69 -4.91
N CYS A 305 9.97 -5.98 -5.69
CA CYS A 305 9.02 -4.99 -6.16
C CYS A 305 8.28 -4.36 -4.97
N ALA A 306 8.22 -3.04 -4.90
CA ALA A 306 7.52 -2.31 -3.85
C ALA A 306 6.14 -1.76 -4.27
N ALA A 307 5.66 -2.06 -5.48
CA ALA A 307 4.45 -1.44 -6.05
C ALA A 307 3.19 -1.66 -5.18
N GLN A 308 3.07 -2.82 -4.55
CA GLN A 308 1.93 -3.16 -3.68
C GLN A 308 1.83 -2.25 -2.45
N CYS A 309 2.94 -1.64 -1.99
CA CYS A 309 2.92 -0.72 -0.85
C CYS A 309 2.07 0.54 -1.09
N GLU A 310 1.88 0.95 -2.35
CA GLU A 310 1.08 2.13 -2.69
C GLU A 310 -0.38 1.98 -2.27
N ARG A 311 -0.94 0.76 -2.38
CA ARG A 311 -2.35 0.46 -2.16
C ARG A 311 -2.65 -0.08 -0.76
N MET A 312 -1.69 -0.09 0.15
CA MET A 312 -1.85 -0.68 1.48
C MET A 312 -2.88 0.04 2.35
N PHE A 313 -2.87 1.37 2.33
CA PHE A 313 -3.77 2.21 3.14
C PHE A 313 -4.75 2.99 2.27
N ASN A 314 -5.90 3.34 2.84
CA ASN A 314 -6.99 4.03 2.13
C ASN A 314 -7.34 3.31 0.82
N THR A 315 -7.51 2.00 0.91
CA THR A 315 -7.94 1.17 -0.19
C THR A 315 -9.10 0.30 0.24
N THR A 316 -10.06 0.11 -0.66
CA THR A 316 -11.24 -0.73 -0.43
C THR A 316 -11.68 -1.30 -1.77
N ARG A 317 -11.99 -2.59 -1.78
CA ARG A 317 -12.56 -3.30 -2.92
C ARG A 317 -14.07 -3.07 -2.94
N THR A 318 -14.58 -2.44 -3.98
CA THR A 318 -16.03 -2.22 -4.13
C THR A 318 -16.64 -3.31 -5.00
N PRO A 319 -17.81 -3.86 -4.62
CA PRO A 319 -18.46 -4.93 -5.37
C PRO A 319 -19.00 -4.43 -6.72
N GLY A 320 -18.77 -5.19 -7.79
CA GLY A 320 -19.36 -5.00 -9.11
C GLY A 320 -20.31 -6.12 -9.51
N GLU A 321 -21.03 -5.97 -10.62
CA GLU A 321 -21.90 -7.04 -11.14
C GLU A 321 -21.06 -8.18 -11.72
N GLU A 322 -20.15 -7.87 -12.64
CA GLU A 322 -19.23 -8.85 -13.23
C GLU A 322 -17.83 -8.82 -12.60
N THR A 323 -17.33 -7.62 -12.33
CA THR A 323 -15.96 -7.38 -11.86
C THR A 323 -15.96 -6.33 -10.76
N ASP A 324 -15.35 -6.65 -9.62
CA ASP A 324 -15.13 -5.70 -8.53
C ASP A 324 -14.05 -4.67 -8.88
N VAL A 325 -13.97 -3.57 -8.13
CA VAL A 325 -12.99 -2.52 -8.36
C VAL A 325 -12.21 -2.20 -7.10
N LEU A 326 -10.87 -2.23 -7.19
CA LEU A 326 -10.01 -1.68 -6.15
C LEU A 326 -10.01 -0.16 -6.23
N GLN A 327 -10.57 0.48 -5.21
CA GLN A 327 -10.55 1.93 -5.08
C GLN A 327 -9.49 2.35 -4.07
N HIS A 328 -8.64 3.29 -4.48
CA HIS A 328 -7.58 3.85 -3.64
C HIS A 328 -7.73 5.36 -3.53
N TRP A 329 -7.73 5.88 -2.29
CA TRP A 329 -7.86 7.29 -2.00
C TRP A 329 -6.56 7.88 -1.46
N GLN A 330 -6.35 9.17 -1.72
CA GLN A 330 -5.25 9.92 -1.14
C GLN A 330 -5.69 10.61 0.16
N ASP A 331 -4.76 10.74 1.11
CA ASP A 331 -4.86 11.71 2.21
C ASP A 331 -6.02 11.48 3.20
N SER A 332 -6.27 10.23 3.60
CA SER A 332 -7.17 9.94 4.73
C SER A 332 -6.56 10.36 6.08
N GLU A 333 -7.30 11.13 6.89
CA GLU A 333 -6.88 11.63 8.21
C GLU A 333 -7.63 10.96 9.38
N PHE A 334 -8.32 9.86 9.11
CA PHE A 334 -9.12 9.13 10.09
C PHE A 334 -9.10 7.62 9.82
N VAL A 335 -9.51 6.85 10.82
CA VAL A 335 -9.80 5.41 10.73
C VAL A 335 -11.28 5.17 11.00
N ALA A 336 -11.82 4.08 10.47
CA ALA A 336 -13.16 3.61 10.79
C ALA A 336 -13.06 2.57 11.90
N VAL A 337 -13.84 2.73 12.95
CA VAL A 337 -13.82 1.86 14.14
C VAL A 337 -15.19 1.21 14.29
N TYR A 338 -15.21 -0.10 14.53
CA TYR A 338 -16.38 -0.87 14.88
C TYR A 338 -16.30 -1.33 16.33
N HIS A 339 -17.40 -1.23 17.07
CA HIS A 339 -17.54 -1.81 18.40
C HIS A 339 -19.00 -2.14 18.73
N ARG A 340 -19.33 -3.41 19.03
CA ARG A 340 -20.68 -3.86 19.42
C ARG A 340 -21.80 -3.40 18.47
N GLY A 341 -21.63 -3.65 17.17
CA GLY A 341 -22.65 -3.32 16.17
C GLY A 341 -22.69 -1.85 15.74
N ARG A 342 -21.65 -1.07 16.07
CA ARG A 342 -21.63 0.38 15.94
C ARG A 342 -20.38 0.84 15.23
N TYR A 343 -20.53 1.75 14.28
CA TYR A 343 -19.44 2.33 13.51
C TYR A 343 -19.13 3.78 13.92
N PHE A 344 -17.85 4.12 13.96
CA PHE A 344 -17.35 5.41 14.36
C PHE A 344 -16.25 5.89 13.39
N ARG A 345 -16.21 7.19 13.17
CA ARG A 345 -15.09 7.89 12.57
C ARG A 345 -14.17 8.39 13.67
N LEU A 346 -12.96 7.83 13.73
CA LEU A 346 -11.92 8.28 14.64
C LEU A 346 -10.89 9.11 13.88
N TRP A 347 -10.88 10.42 14.13
CA TRP A 347 -9.82 11.31 13.64
C TRP A 347 -8.50 10.97 14.30
N VAL A 348 -7.45 10.78 13.50
CA VAL A 348 -6.11 10.43 13.99
C VAL A 348 -5.12 11.59 13.91
N TYR A 349 -5.54 12.72 13.33
CA TYR A 349 -4.77 13.96 13.28
C TYR A 349 -5.56 15.12 13.90
N LYS A 350 -4.86 16.01 14.61
CA LYS A 350 -5.37 17.31 15.07
C LYS A 350 -4.41 18.41 14.61
N ALA A 351 -4.92 19.40 13.87
CA ALA A 351 -4.13 20.52 13.36
C ALA A 351 -2.82 20.08 12.61
N GLY A 352 -2.84 18.92 11.96
CA GLY A 352 -1.69 18.36 11.23
C GLY A 352 -0.68 17.58 12.08
N ARG A 353 -0.88 17.49 13.39
CA ARG A 353 -0.14 16.60 14.30
C ARG A 353 -0.87 15.28 14.41
N LEU A 354 -0.14 14.17 14.31
CA LEU A 354 -0.67 12.84 14.65
C LEU A 354 -0.97 12.82 16.16
N LEU A 355 -2.14 12.30 16.55
CA LEU A 355 -2.46 12.13 17.97
C LEU A 355 -1.39 11.24 18.64
N SER A 356 -1.05 11.55 19.90
CA SER A 356 -0.16 10.71 20.70
C SER A 356 -0.83 9.36 20.97
N PRO A 357 -0.08 8.30 21.28
CA PRO A 357 -0.69 7.01 21.60
C PRO A 357 -1.67 7.10 22.78
N ARG A 358 -1.35 7.93 23.78
CA ARG A 358 -2.21 8.16 24.96
C ARG A 358 -3.46 8.98 24.64
N GLU A 359 -3.38 9.94 23.72
CA GLU A 359 -4.57 10.61 23.16
C GLU A 359 -5.43 9.64 22.36
N MET A 360 -4.81 8.74 21.57
CA MET A 360 -5.52 7.72 20.79
C MET A 360 -6.27 6.75 21.69
N GLU A 361 -5.61 6.23 22.72
CA GLU A 361 -6.21 5.41 23.76
C GLU A 361 -7.41 6.11 24.41
N TYR A 362 -7.26 7.39 24.78
CA TYR A 362 -8.37 8.17 25.34
C TYR A 362 -9.59 8.25 24.40
N GLN A 363 -9.36 8.46 23.09
CA GLN A 363 -10.46 8.44 22.12
C GLN A 363 -11.13 7.06 22.02
N ILE A 364 -10.34 6.00 22.05
CA ILE A 364 -10.83 4.62 21.92
C ILE A 364 -11.63 4.22 23.17
N GLN A 365 -11.16 4.61 24.36
CA GLN A 365 -11.89 4.38 25.60
C GLN A 365 -13.28 5.04 25.54
N ARG A 366 -13.40 6.25 24.96
CA ARG A 366 -14.71 6.88 24.73
C ARG A 366 -15.62 6.10 23.79
N ILE A 367 -15.08 5.31 22.85
CA ILE A 367 -15.88 4.42 21.99
C ILE A 367 -16.32 3.18 22.77
N LEU A 368 -15.44 2.60 23.58
CA LEU A 368 -15.75 1.44 24.42
C LEU A 368 -16.81 1.78 25.49
N ASP A 369 -16.71 2.96 26.09
CA ASP A 369 -17.60 3.44 27.15
C ASP A 369 -18.91 4.03 26.63
N ASP A 370 -19.07 4.20 25.30
CA ASP A 370 -20.29 4.74 24.71
C ASP A 370 -21.47 3.79 25.01
N PRO A 371 -22.52 4.22 25.73
CA PRO A 371 -23.65 3.37 26.12
C PRO A 371 -24.74 3.27 25.04
N SER A 372 -24.62 4.00 23.93
CA SER A 372 -25.68 4.05 22.90
C SER A 372 -25.90 2.69 22.23
N PRO A 373 -27.16 2.26 22.00
CA PRO A 373 -27.42 1.04 21.26
C PRO A 373 -27.10 1.23 19.75
N PRO A 374 -26.86 0.14 19.01
CA PRO A 374 -26.81 0.20 17.55
C PRO A 374 -28.15 0.65 16.97
N GLY A 375 -28.11 1.36 15.84
CA GLY A 375 -29.31 1.68 15.08
C GLY A 375 -29.99 0.43 14.51
N PRO A 376 -31.27 0.49 14.12
CA PRO A 376 -31.99 -0.66 13.60
C PRO A 376 -31.28 -1.29 12.37
N GLY A 377 -30.80 -2.54 12.52
CA GLY A 377 -30.08 -3.27 11.48
C GLY A 377 -28.60 -2.91 11.30
N GLU A 378 -28.09 -1.94 12.07
CA GLU A 378 -26.68 -1.54 12.03
C GLU A 378 -25.75 -2.64 12.56
N ASP A 379 -26.22 -3.38 13.55
CA ASP A 379 -25.46 -4.40 14.27
C ASP A 379 -24.91 -5.50 13.37
N ARG A 380 -25.65 -5.85 12.30
CA ARG A 380 -25.26 -6.85 11.31
C ARG A 380 -24.85 -6.27 9.96
N LEU A 381 -24.71 -4.95 9.85
CA LEU A 381 -24.48 -4.29 8.56
C LEU A 381 -23.22 -4.80 7.83
N GLY A 382 -22.15 -5.11 8.57
CA GLY A 382 -20.92 -5.65 8.00
C GLY A 382 -21.08 -6.99 7.27
N ALA A 383 -22.15 -7.75 7.55
CA ALA A 383 -22.46 -9.02 6.90
C ALA A 383 -22.59 -8.88 5.37
N LEU A 384 -23.00 -7.71 4.89
CA LEU A 384 -23.08 -7.43 3.45
C LEU A 384 -21.72 -7.62 2.75
N THR A 385 -20.61 -7.34 3.44
CA THR A 385 -19.26 -7.55 2.90
C THR A 385 -18.78 -8.99 3.00
N ALA A 386 -19.45 -9.82 3.81
CA ALA A 386 -19.13 -11.23 4.02
C ALA A 386 -19.82 -12.17 3.03
N GLY A 387 -20.95 -11.74 2.44
CA GLY A 387 -21.74 -12.54 1.50
C GLY A 387 -21.23 -12.49 0.04
N ASP A 388 -22.08 -12.98 -0.86
CA ASP A 388 -21.82 -12.97 -2.31
C ASP A 388 -21.71 -11.54 -2.87
N ARG A 389 -20.88 -11.39 -3.91
CA ARG A 389 -20.52 -10.07 -4.45
C ARG A 389 -21.66 -9.39 -5.19
N VAL A 390 -22.48 -10.14 -5.93
CA VAL A 390 -23.57 -9.59 -6.76
C VAL A 390 -24.74 -9.07 -5.90
N PRO A 391 -25.24 -9.81 -4.89
CA PRO A 391 -26.21 -9.25 -3.94
C PRO A 391 -25.68 -8.00 -3.23
N TRP A 392 -24.42 -8.02 -2.78
CA TRP A 392 -23.80 -6.85 -2.17
C TRP A 392 -23.73 -5.66 -3.14
N CYS A 393 -23.32 -5.87 -4.39
CA CYS A 393 -23.32 -4.83 -5.42
C CYS A 393 -24.71 -4.19 -5.60
N THR A 394 -25.75 -5.01 -5.69
CA THR A 394 -27.14 -4.58 -5.90
C THR A 394 -27.63 -3.73 -4.73
N VAL A 395 -27.47 -4.23 -3.50
CA VAL A 395 -27.85 -3.53 -2.27
C VAL A 395 -27.08 -2.22 -2.12
N ARG A 396 -25.76 -2.24 -2.39
CA ARG A 396 -24.92 -1.04 -2.35
C ARG A 396 -25.43 0.03 -3.32
N LYS A 397 -25.77 -0.35 -4.57
CA LYS A 397 -26.32 0.59 -5.57
C LYS A 397 -27.66 1.17 -5.15
N GLN A 398 -28.56 0.35 -4.62
CA GLN A 398 -29.92 0.76 -4.30
C GLN A 398 -30.01 1.60 -3.02
N TYR A 399 -29.30 1.22 -1.96
CA TYR A 399 -29.50 1.76 -0.61
C TYR A 399 -28.33 2.59 -0.06
N PHE A 400 -27.15 2.52 -0.70
CA PHE A 400 -25.93 3.20 -0.24
C PHE A 400 -25.36 4.20 -1.26
N SER A 401 -26.07 4.50 -2.34
CA SER A 401 -25.62 5.42 -3.39
C SER A 401 -25.93 6.90 -3.11
N SER A 402 -26.80 7.19 -2.14
CA SER A 402 -27.19 8.55 -1.75
C SER A 402 -27.47 8.69 -0.24
N GLY A 403 -27.71 9.92 0.21
CA GLY A 403 -28.20 10.21 1.56
C GLY A 403 -27.22 9.91 2.71
N VAL A 404 -27.78 9.50 3.86
CA VAL A 404 -27.05 9.22 5.10
C VAL A 404 -26.15 7.99 4.94
N ASN A 405 -26.67 6.91 4.35
CA ASN A 405 -25.94 5.67 4.12
C ASN A 405 -24.70 5.87 3.26
N LYS A 406 -24.79 6.66 2.17
CA LYS A 406 -23.63 6.99 1.34
C LYS A 406 -22.55 7.70 2.14
N ARG A 407 -22.92 8.71 2.95
CA ARG A 407 -21.94 9.47 3.76
C ARG A 407 -21.22 8.57 4.75
N SER A 408 -21.93 7.63 5.38
CA SER A 408 -21.36 6.68 6.33
C SER A 408 -20.52 5.60 5.63
N LEU A 409 -20.97 5.08 4.49
CA LEU A 409 -20.21 4.12 3.69
C LEU A 409 -18.92 4.75 3.13
N ASP A 410 -19.01 5.96 2.57
CA ASP A 410 -17.85 6.73 2.11
C ASP A 410 -16.84 6.93 3.24
N CYS A 411 -17.29 7.08 4.48
CA CYS A 411 -16.38 7.14 5.63
C CYS A 411 -15.60 5.82 5.77
N ILE A 412 -16.26 4.66 5.75
CA ILE A 412 -15.58 3.37 5.87
C ILE A 412 -14.63 3.12 4.71
N GLU A 413 -15.11 3.31 3.47
CA GLU A 413 -14.34 3.07 2.25
C GLU A 413 -13.10 3.99 2.17
N ARG A 414 -13.21 5.26 2.60
CA ARG A 414 -12.08 6.22 2.56
C ARG A 414 -11.18 6.22 3.79
N ALA A 415 -11.55 5.53 4.87
CA ALA A 415 -10.73 5.42 6.07
C ALA A 415 -9.33 4.88 5.76
N ALA A 416 -8.31 5.24 6.54
CA ALA A 416 -6.95 4.76 6.31
C ALA A 416 -6.85 3.23 6.40
N PHE A 417 -7.58 2.64 7.35
CA PHE A 417 -7.83 1.21 7.54
C PHE A 417 -9.04 1.07 8.47
N PHE A 418 -9.50 -0.16 8.68
CA PHE A 418 -10.63 -0.47 9.55
C PHE A 418 -10.14 -1.06 10.88
N VAL A 419 -10.81 -0.76 11.99
CA VAL A 419 -10.46 -1.26 13.33
C VAL A 419 -11.71 -1.88 13.95
N THR A 420 -11.59 -3.12 14.40
CA THR A 420 -12.61 -3.84 15.15
C THR A 420 -12.17 -3.91 16.61
N LEU A 421 -12.94 -3.30 17.50
CA LEU A 421 -12.80 -3.46 18.95
C LEU A 421 -13.76 -4.58 19.37
N ASP A 422 -13.22 -5.80 19.44
CA ASP A 422 -14.00 -6.99 19.76
C ASP A 422 -14.33 -7.06 21.25
N ASP A 423 -15.51 -7.55 21.60
CA ASP A 423 -15.94 -7.73 22.97
C ASP A 423 -15.63 -9.11 23.55
N GLU A 424 -15.08 -10.01 22.73
CA GLU A 424 -14.56 -11.31 23.13
C GLU A 424 -13.07 -11.25 23.50
N GLU A 425 -12.65 -12.26 24.26
CA GLU A 425 -11.26 -12.51 24.60
C GLU A 425 -10.75 -13.68 23.76
N GLN A 426 -9.58 -13.53 23.16
CA GLN A 426 -8.95 -14.56 22.36
C GLN A 426 -7.46 -14.66 22.72
N GLY A 427 -6.79 -15.72 22.29
CA GLY A 427 -5.37 -15.94 22.55
C GLY A 427 -5.05 -17.41 22.71
N MET A 428 -3.77 -17.77 22.79
CA MET A 428 -3.33 -19.16 22.90
C MET A 428 -3.33 -19.68 24.35
N MET A 429 -3.14 -18.79 25.32
CA MET A 429 -2.99 -19.17 26.73
C MET A 429 -4.32 -19.66 27.33
N GLY A 430 -4.28 -20.65 28.21
CA GLY A 430 -5.46 -21.24 28.87
C GLY A 430 -5.36 -22.76 29.04
N GLU A 431 -6.47 -23.39 29.41
CA GLU A 431 -6.54 -24.84 29.69
C GLU A 431 -6.40 -25.71 28.42
N ASP A 432 -6.87 -25.23 27.26
CA ASP A 432 -6.75 -25.92 25.96
C ASP A 432 -6.04 -25.02 24.92
N PRO A 433 -4.70 -24.99 24.90
CA PRO A 433 -3.95 -24.15 23.97
C PRO A 433 -4.21 -24.44 22.49
N VAL A 434 -4.52 -25.69 22.14
CA VAL A 434 -4.74 -26.10 20.75
C VAL A 434 -6.09 -25.61 20.26
N GLY A 435 -7.16 -25.88 21.01
CA GLY A 435 -8.49 -25.36 20.68
C GLY A 435 -8.57 -23.85 20.79
N ASN A 436 -7.82 -23.24 21.69
CA ASN A 436 -7.68 -21.78 21.80
C ASN A 436 -7.06 -21.16 20.55
N LEU A 437 -6.00 -21.76 20.02
CA LEU A 437 -5.36 -21.29 18.79
C LEU A 437 -6.30 -21.41 17.59
N ASP A 438 -7.05 -22.51 17.47
CA ASP A 438 -8.04 -22.70 16.40
C ASP A 438 -9.18 -21.67 16.48
N ARG A 439 -9.74 -21.43 17.67
CA ARG A 439 -10.76 -20.39 17.90
C ARG A 439 -10.23 -19.00 17.56
N TYR A 440 -9.00 -18.70 17.95
CA TYR A 440 -8.37 -17.43 17.65
C TYR A 440 -8.13 -17.24 16.16
N ALA A 441 -7.65 -18.28 15.46
CA ALA A 441 -7.48 -18.27 14.02
C ALA A 441 -8.80 -18.07 13.27
N LYS A 442 -9.85 -18.80 13.65
CA LYS A 442 -11.20 -18.67 13.08
C LYS A 442 -11.78 -17.28 13.32
N SER A 443 -11.68 -16.80 14.57
CA SER A 443 -12.08 -15.44 14.92
C SER A 443 -11.32 -14.42 14.08
N LEU A 444 -10.02 -14.60 13.85
CA LEU A 444 -9.20 -13.74 12.98
C LEU A 444 -9.48 -13.85 11.48
N LEU A 445 -10.01 -14.97 11.00
CA LEU A 445 -10.38 -15.17 9.60
C LEU A 445 -11.75 -14.56 9.28
N HIS A 446 -12.79 -14.92 10.03
CA HIS A 446 -14.17 -14.54 9.70
C HIS A 446 -14.94 -13.84 10.85
N GLY A 447 -14.45 -13.90 12.09
CA GLY A 447 -15.12 -13.30 13.25
C GLY A 447 -16.59 -13.73 13.35
N LYS A 448 -17.46 -12.77 13.64
CA LYS A 448 -18.93 -12.94 13.67
C LYS A 448 -19.59 -12.73 12.30
N CYS A 449 -18.81 -12.63 11.22
CA CYS A 449 -19.23 -12.30 9.85
C CYS A 449 -19.78 -10.88 9.65
N TYR A 450 -20.02 -10.09 10.70
CA TYR A 450 -20.52 -8.70 10.60
C TYR A 450 -19.68 -7.66 11.35
N ASP A 451 -18.70 -8.11 12.12
CA ASP A 451 -17.80 -7.30 12.95
C ASP A 451 -16.54 -6.80 12.21
N ARG A 452 -16.40 -7.20 10.95
CA ARG A 452 -15.31 -6.85 10.05
C ARG A 452 -15.84 -6.15 8.81
N TRP A 453 -14.95 -5.47 8.12
CA TRP A 453 -15.23 -4.90 6.81
C TRP A 453 -14.34 -5.59 5.77
N PHE A 454 -14.79 -6.73 5.25
CA PHE A 454 -13.95 -7.64 4.44
C PHE A 454 -13.47 -7.03 3.13
N ASP A 455 -14.14 -5.97 2.66
CA ASP A 455 -13.77 -5.19 1.49
C ASP A 455 -12.57 -4.24 1.74
N LYS A 456 -12.25 -3.93 3.01
CA LYS A 456 -11.15 -3.02 3.34
C LYS A 456 -9.82 -3.70 3.03
N SER A 457 -8.83 -2.94 2.55
CA SER A 457 -7.47 -3.50 2.31
C SER A 457 -6.96 -4.32 3.49
N PHE A 458 -7.18 -3.82 4.72
CA PHE A 458 -7.12 -4.63 5.91
C PHE A 458 -7.96 -4.05 7.06
N SER A 459 -8.38 -4.93 7.96
CA SER A 459 -9.02 -4.67 9.25
C SER A 459 -8.11 -5.14 10.38
N VAL A 460 -7.89 -4.29 11.38
CA VAL A 460 -7.17 -4.65 12.61
C VAL A 460 -8.19 -5.05 13.66
N VAL A 461 -8.00 -6.18 14.33
CA VAL A 461 -8.93 -6.70 15.34
C VAL A 461 -8.26 -6.71 16.69
N VAL A 462 -8.73 -5.88 17.61
CA VAL A 462 -8.23 -5.78 18.98
C VAL A 462 -9.25 -6.38 19.92
N TYR A 463 -8.90 -7.47 20.59
CA TYR A 463 -9.75 -8.19 21.52
C TYR A 463 -9.77 -7.54 22.90
N LYS A 464 -10.78 -7.88 23.70
CA LYS A 464 -11.02 -7.29 25.02
C LYS A 464 -9.84 -7.45 25.99
N ASN A 465 -9.10 -8.56 25.89
CA ASN A 465 -7.91 -8.85 26.70
C ASN A 465 -6.61 -8.28 26.12
N GLY A 466 -6.68 -7.41 25.11
CA GLY A 466 -5.50 -6.80 24.48
C GLY A 466 -4.75 -7.70 23.49
N LYS A 467 -5.24 -8.91 23.18
CA LYS A 467 -4.77 -9.62 21.98
C LYS A 467 -5.18 -8.89 20.71
N ASN A 468 -4.43 -9.10 19.64
CA ASN A 468 -4.59 -8.33 18.41
C ASN A 468 -4.45 -9.21 17.15
N GLY A 469 -4.85 -8.70 16.00
CA GLY A 469 -4.60 -9.38 14.75
C GLY A 469 -5.09 -8.57 13.58
N LEU A 470 -5.05 -9.19 12.41
CA LEU A 470 -5.33 -8.53 11.16
C LEU A 470 -6.11 -9.46 10.25
N ASN A 471 -7.08 -8.92 9.52
CA ASN A 471 -7.72 -9.54 8.37
C ASN A 471 -7.40 -8.69 7.14
N ALA A 472 -7.00 -9.30 6.03
CA ALA A 472 -6.60 -8.60 4.82
C ALA A 472 -7.39 -9.09 3.62
N GLU A 473 -7.89 -8.14 2.83
CA GLU A 473 -8.41 -8.39 1.49
C GLU A 473 -7.24 -8.70 0.55
N HIS A 474 -7.35 -9.75 -0.26
CA HIS A 474 -6.18 -10.32 -0.95
C HIS A 474 -5.90 -9.68 -2.33
N SER A 475 -6.86 -9.04 -2.98
CA SER A 475 -6.70 -8.63 -4.39
C SER A 475 -5.63 -7.55 -4.62
N TRP A 476 -5.32 -6.72 -3.62
CA TRP A 476 -4.40 -5.58 -3.78
C TRP A 476 -2.92 -5.91 -3.52
N ALA A 477 -2.61 -6.99 -2.80
CA ALA A 477 -1.23 -7.38 -2.49
C ALA A 477 -1.07 -8.85 -2.10
N ASP A 478 0.17 -9.32 -2.17
CA ASP A 478 0.57 -10.61 -1.64
C ASP A 478 0.84 -10.53 -0.13
N ALA A 479 0.65 -11.66 0.56
CA ALA A 479 0.80 -11.75 2.02
C ALA A 479 2.12 -11.18 2.58
N PRO A 480 3.30 -11.35 1.95
CA PRO A 480 4.56 -10.80 2.47
C PRO A 480 4.55 -9.28 2.66
N THR A 481 3.82 -8.54 1.82
CA THR A 481 3.69 -7.08 1.95
C THR A 481 2.93 -6.69 3.21
N VAL A 482 1.86 -7.42 3.55
CA VAL A 482 1.11 -7.23 4.80
C VAL A 482 1.87 -7.78 6.00
N ALA A 483 2.60 -8.89 5.85
CA ALA A 483 3.43 -9.45 6.92
C ALA A 483 4.49 -8.45 7.39
N HIS A 484 5.19 -7.78 6.48
CA HIS A 484 6.16 -6.75 6.85
C HIS A 484 5.51 -5.55 7.57
N LEU A 485 4.30 -5.13 7.16
CA LEU A 485 3.53 -4.10 7.88
C LEU A 485 3.24 -4.57 9.31
N TRP A 486 2.78 -5.82 9.44
CA TRP A 486 2.36 -6.39 10.71
C TRP A 486 3.53 -6.58 11.67
N GLU A 487 4.65 -7.14 11.21
CA GLU A 487 5.90 -7.26 11.98
C GLU A 487 6.40 -5.90 12.47
N PHE A 488 6.42 -4.88 11.59
CA PHE A 488 6.79 -3.52 11.98
C PHE A 488 5.85 -2.99 13.06
N THR A 489 4.55 -3.24 12.92
CA THR A 489 3.52 -2.77 13.85
C THR A 489 3.71 -3.37 15.22
N LEU A 490 3.81 -4.71 15.31
CA LEU A 490 4.02 -5.43 16.56
C LEU A 490 5.33 -5.02 17.24
N ALA A 491 6.42 -4.90 16.49
CA ALA A 491 7.71 -4.50 17.04
C ALA A 491 7.71 -3.04 17.53
N THR A 492 7.07 -2.13 16.78
CA THR A 492 6.99 -0.71 17.15
C THR A 492 6.12 -0.52 18.39
N ASP A 493 4.97 -1.20 18.42
CA ASP A 493 4.06 -1.19 19.56
C ASP A 493 4.75 -1.67 20.85
N ALA A 494 5.38 -2.85 20.83
CA ALA A 494 5.93 -3.46 22.02
C ALA A 494 7.26 -2.83 22.46
N PHE A 495 8.18 -2.59 21.51
CA PHE A 495 9.57 -2.23 21.83
C PHE A 495 9.87 -0.74 21.70
N GLN A 496 9.10 0.05 20.93
CA GLN A 496 9.38 1.48 20.73
C GLN A 496 8.39 2.37 21.47
N LEU A 497 7.10 2.14 21.30
CA LEU A 497 6.05 2.89 22.00
C LEU A 497 5.96 2.40 23.44
N GLY A 498 5.75 1.10 23.63
CA GLY A 498 5.62 0.45 24.93
C GLY A 498 4.46 1.01 25.77
N TYR A 499 4.42 0.59 27.01
CA TYR A 499 3.34 0.89 27.96
C TYR A 499 3.92 1.38 29.29
N THR A 500 3.11 2.04 30.11
CA THR A 500 3.43 2.33 31.52
C THR A 500 3.32 1.06 32.38
N GLU A 501 3.75 1.11 33.63
CA GLU A 501 3.62 -0.02 34.57
C GLU A 501 2.15 -0.46 34.74
N ASP A 502 1.22 0.50 34.72
CA ASP A 502 -0.23 0.24 34.76
C ASP A 502 -0.82 -0.24 33.42
N GLY A 503 0.00 -0.48 32.39
CA GLY A 503 -0.42 -1.00 31.09
C GLY A 503 -1.02 0.02 30.11
N HIS A 504 -1.01 1.31 30.44
CA HIS A 504 -1.51 2.39 29.59
C HIS A 504 -0.48 2.87 28.56
N CYS A 505 -0.93 3.54 27.50
CA CYS A 505 -0.02 4.19 26.55
C CYS A 505 0.79 5.30 27.23
N LYS A 506 2.06 5.44 26.87
CA LYS A 506 2.92 6.53 27.38
C LYS A 506 2.51 7.89 26.80
N GLY A 507 2.68 8.94 27.61
CA GLY A 507 2.43 10.33 27.23
C GLY A 507 1.27 10.96 28.01
N GLU A 508 0.88 12.17 27.60
CA GLU A 508 -0.23 12.92 28.21
C GLU A 508 -1.43 13.01 27.26
N VAL A 509 -2.61 13.24 27.84
CA VAL A 509 -3.88 13.42 27.11
C VAL A 509 -4.27 14.88 27.10
N GLU A 510 -4.48 15.44 25.92
CA GLU A 510 -5.21 16.69 25.78
C GLU A 510 -6.74 16.42 25.87
N ARG A 511 -7.37 16.71 27.00
CA ARG A 511 -8.80 16.39 27.22
C ARG A 511 -9.78 17.20 26.34
N SER A 512 -9.30 18.24 25.66
CA SER A 512 -10.08 19.09 24.75
C SER A 512 -10.40 18.44 23.39
N LEU A 513 -9.98 17.19 23.17
CA LEU A 513 -10.16 16.49 21.90
C LEU A 513 -11.66 16.29 21.58
N PRO A 514 -12.11 16.61 20.36
CA PRO A 514 -13.48 16.32 19.95
C PRO A 514 -13.74 14.80 20.00
N PRO A 515 -14.94 14.37 20.41
CA PRO A 515 -15.27 12.95 20.48
C PRO A 515 -15.22 12.29 19.10
N PRO A 516 -14.95 10.97 19.04
CA PRO A 516 -15.14 10.20 17.82
C PRO A 516 -16.58 10.37 17.30
N GLN A 517 -16.74 10.50 16.00
CA GLN A 517 -18.06 10.75 15.42
C GLN A 517 -18.76 9.42 15.14
N ARG A 518 -19.93 9.22 15.74
CA ARG A 518 -20.83 8.11 15.44
C ARG A 518 -21.30 8.18 13.98
N LEU A 519 -21.17 7.09 13.23
CA LEU A 519 -21.78 6.97 11.92
C LEU A 519 -23.27 6.65 12.08
N THR A 520 -24.08 7.16 11.16
CA THR A 520 -25.53 7.00 11.18
C THR A 520 -25.97 6.26 9.94
N TRP A 521 -27.02 5.45 10.07
CA TRP A 521 -27.50 4.58 9.01
C TRP A 521 -29.01 4.58 9.00
N ASP A 522 -29.57 4.47 7.81
CA ASP A 522 -30.99 4.25 7.56
C ASP A 522 -31.13 2.95 6.78
N ILE A 523 -31.20 1.82 7.49
CA ILE A 523 -31.16 0.48 6.89
C ILE A 523 -32.59 -0.03 6.71
N PRO A 524 -33.08 -0.22 5.47
CA PRO A 524 -34.43 -0.75 5.21
C PRO A 524 -34.57 -2.21 5.64
N VAL A 525 -35.81 -2.65 5.88
CA VAL A 525 -36.12 -3.99 6.40
C VAL A 525 -35.58 -5.09 5.48
N GLU A 526 -35.65 -4.89 4.16
CA GLU A 526 -35.16 -5.84 3.15
C GLU A 526 -33.66 -6.09 3.31
N VAL A 527 -32.88 -5.04 3.57
CA VAL A 527 -31.43 -5.14 3.82
C VAL A 527 -31.16 -5.86 5.14
N ARG A 528 -31.97 -5.62 6.17
CA ARG A 528 -31.84 -6.31 7.47
C ARG A 528 -32.05 -7.81 7.33
N VAL A 529 -33.08 -8.22 6.59
CA VAL A 529 -33.37 -9.63 6.31
C VAL A 529 -32.18 -10.28 5.58
N LEU A 530 -31.63 -9.61 4.58
CA LEU A 530 -30.44 -10.11 3.87
C LEU A 530 -29.24 -10.30 4.82
N CYS A 531 -28.94 -9.33 5.69
CA CYS A 531 -27.86 -9.46 6.66
C CYS A 531 -28.07 -10.66 7.61
N VAL A 532 -29.31 -10.94 8.01
CA VAL A 532 -29.63 -12.11 8.83
C VAL A 532 -29.39 -13.42 8.08
N CYS A 533 -29.71 -13.48 6.78
CA CYS A 533 -29.50 -14.69 5.97
C CYS A 533 -28.02 -15.01 5.69
N ILE A 534 -27.13 -14.02 5.74
CA ILE A 534 -25.68 -14.22 5.52
C ILE A 534 -24.99 -14.75 6.78
N VAL A 535 -25.49 -14.39 7.95
CA VAL A 535 -24.90 -14.81 9.23
C VAL A 535 -25.42 -16.21 9.57
N PRO A 536 -24.53 -17.20 9.78
CA PRO A 536 -24.91 -18.59 10.07
C PRO A 536 -25.61 -18.78 11.42
#